data_AF-A0A511DE99-F1
#
_entry.id   AF-A0A511DE99-F1
#
_cell.length_a   1.000
_cell.length_b   1.000
_cell.length_c   1.000
_cell.angle_alpha   90.00
_cell.angle_beta   90.00
_cell.angle_gamma   90.00
#
_symmetry.space_group_name_H-M   'P 1'
#
loop_
_entity.id
_entity.type
_entity.pdbx_description
1 polymer ?
#
loop_
_entity_poly.entity_id
_entity_poly.type
_entity_poly.pdbx_seq_one_letter_code
_entity_poly.pdbx_strand_id
1 'polypeptide(L)'
;MLHAEPETDTGTDPAELHALVRQHGTGTLPAELLTRLHEERTATRDPFLIDYLDGVLSASGAQLGMLLLERVRTAAALSAEEMATLLVADVVAHERTGDEHRRRVRHALRFVAVATGTPLADIDPPAFPDGPAEPWFERTVTAADGDEFALVRVLQAREMLFTVLADDVRAATLAVRDGRPDEAAELIAHATTMFDRATMLSRVVAIPLAGDVRSERYERFAAACGPLGTRLGEARPDTLAGSVAADPESELVPALDLLDEARRRWAGRLAADAARVPAAVAAA
;
A
#
# COMPACT_ATOMS: atom_id res chain seq x y z
N MET A 1 0.67 30.19 -41.84
CA MET A 1 0.33 29.09 -40.92
C MET A 1 1.04 29.38 -39.62
N LEU A 2 0.30 29.88 -38.64
CA LEU A 2 0.83 30.23 -37.33
C LEU A 2 1.05 28.93 -36.55
N HIS A 3 2.29 28.73 -36.09
CA HIS A 3 2.61 27.74 -35.08
C HIS A 3 1.89 28.16 -33.79
N ALA A 4 0.91 27.36 -33.37
CA ALA A 4 0.38 27.46 -32.03
C ALA A 4 1.48 27.01 -31.06
N GLU A 5 1.94 27.92 -30.22
CA GLU A 5 2.77 27.62 -29.05
C GLU A 5 2.01 26.64 -28.14
N PRO A 6 2.71 25.76 -27.39
CA PRO A 6 2.05 24.89 -26.43
C PRO A 6 1.40 25.79 -25.38
N GLU A 7 0.08 25.76 -25.33
CA GLU A 7 -0.69 26.36 -24.24
C GLU A 7 -0.08 25.88 -22.92
N THR A 8 0.35 26.84 -22.12
CA THR A 8 0.78 26.67 -20.76
C THR A 8 -0.35 26.00 -19.98
N ASP A 9 -0.24 24.69 -19.79
CA ASP A 9 -1.05 23.94 -18.84
C ASP A 9 -0.84 24.58 -17.46
N THR A 10 -1.86 25.28 -16.97
CA THR A 10 -1.88 25.84 -15.61
C THR A 10 -2.19 24.76 -14.56
N GLY A 11 -2.16 23.48 -14.96
CA GLY A 11 -2.26 22.32 -14.09
C GLY A 11 -1.31 22.43 -12.91
N THR A 12 -1.82 22.11 -11.74
CA THR A 12 -1.06 22.15 -10.49
C THR A 12 0.14 21.20 -10.61
N ASP A 13 1.38 21.69 -10.44
CA ASP A 13 2.58 20.83 -10.47
C ASP A 13 2.37 19.64 -9.51
N PRO A 14 2.43 18.39 -10.00
CA PRO A 14 2.25 17.21 -9.15
C PRO A 14 3.19 17.16 -7.93
N ALA A 15 4.35 17.83 -7.98
CA ALA A 15 5.24 17.96 -6.83
C ALA A 15 4.67 18.90 -5.75
N GLU A 16 4.23 20.09 -6.16
CA GLU A 16 3.61 21.07 -5.26
C GLU A 16 2.32 20.53 -4.64
N LEU A 17 1.49 19.86 -5.46
CA LEU A 17 0.29 19.19 -4.99
C LEU A 17 0.62 18.14 -3.93
N HIS A 18 1.63 17.30 -4.19
CA HIS A 18 2.03 16.27 -3.25
C HIS A 18 2.53 16.84 -1.92
N ALA A 19 3.30 17.93 -1.95
CA ALA A 19 3.73 18.63 -0.75
C ALA A 19 2.54 19.17 0.06
N LEU A 20 1.54 19.76 -0.60
CA LEU A 20 0.31 20.24 0.05
C LEU A 20 -0.50 19.10 0.68
N VAL A 21 -0.65 17.98 -0.02
CA VAL A 21 -1.33 16.79 0.52
C VAL A 21 -0.60 16.21 1.72
N ARG A 22 0.75 16.18 1.70
CA ARG A 22 1.55 15.78 2.87
C ARG A 22 1.37 16.73 4.05
N GLN A 23 1.31 18.03 3.80
CA GLN A 23 1.18 19.05 4.85
C GLN A 23 -0.17 18.97 5.58
N HIS A 24 -1.26 18.73 4.85
CA HIS A 24 -2.61 18.71 5.41
C HIS A 24 -3.10 17.29 5.74
N GLY A 25 -2.46 16.25 5.21
CA GLY A 25 -3.01 14.90 5.22
C GLY A 25 -4.29 14.80 4.38
N THR A 26 -4.61 13.58 3.92
CA THR A 26 -5.75 13.35 3.01
C THR A 26 -7.11 13.62 3.66
N GLY A 27 -7.20 13.58 5.00
CA GLY A 27 -8.44 13.79 5.76
C GLY A 27 -8.74 15.23 6.19
N THR A 28 -7.82 16.19 5.99
CA THR A 28 -8.01 17.59 6.46
C THR A 28 -7.82 18.65 5.37
N LEU A 29 -7.92 18.26 4.10
CA LEU A 29 -7.83 19.19 2.98
C LEU A 29 -8.97 20.23 3.01
N PRO A 30 -8.67 21.53 2.80
CA PRO A 30 -9.69 22.58 2.70
C PRO A 30 -10.72 22.29 1.60
N ALA A 31 -11.97 22.71 1.79
CA ALA A 31 -13.05 22.45 0.84
C ALA A 31 -12.77 23.05 -0.54
N GLU A 32 -12.19 24.26 -0.58
CA GLU A 32 -11.79 24.93 -1.82
C GLU A 32 -10.72 24.13 -2.58
N LEU A 33 -9.79 23.51 -1.85
CA LEU A 33 -8.77 22.65 -2.43
C LEU A 33 -9.41 21.35 -2.96
N LEU A 34 -10.31 20.72 -2.21
CA LEU A 34 -11.02 19.51 -2.66
C LEU A 34 -11.84 19.75 -3.94
N THR A 35 -12.51 20.90 -4.07
CA THR A 35 -13.21 21.29 -5.29
C THR A 35 -12.25 21.42 -6.46
N ARG A 36 -11.14 22.14 -6.28
CA ARG A 36 -10.11 22.29 -7.32
C ARG A 36 -9.51 20.94 -7.73
N LEU A 37 -9.28 20.02 -6.79
CA LEU A 37 -8.76 18.68 -7.09
C LEU A 37 -9.77 17.82 -7.87
N HIS A 38 -11.08 17.96 -7.62
CA HIS A 38 -12.11 17.30 -8.43
C HIS A 38 -12.15 17.85 -9.86
N GLU A 39 -11.98 19.17 -10.04
CA GLU A 39 -11.91 19.81 -11.34
C GLU A 39 -10.67 19.34 -12.12
N GLU A 40 -9.51 19.37 -11.48
CA GLU A 40 -8.23 18.88 -12.04
C GLU A 40 -8.34 17.39 -12.42
N ARG A 41 -8.94 16.56 -11.55
CA ARG A 41 -9.16 15.14 -11.82
C ARG A 41 -10.05 14.90 -13.05
N THR A 42 -11.02 15.77 -13.29
CA THR A 42 -11.93 15.67 -14.44
C THR A 42 -11.27 16.16 -15.73
N ALA A 43 -10.38 17.15 -15.62
CA ALA A 43 -9.69 17.76 -16.75
C ALA A 43 -8.50 16.94 -17.25
N THR A 44 -7.73 16.34 -16.34
CA THR A 44 -6.48 15.67 -16.68
C THR A 44 -6.69 14.37 -17.47
N ARG A 45 -5.72 14.08 -18.35
CA ARG A 45 -5.59 12.81 -19.08
C ARG A 45 -4.34 12.03 -18.68
N ASP A 46 -3.51 12.58 -17.80
CA ASP A 46 -2.31 11.89 -17.31
C ASP A 46 -2.76 10.73 -16.40
N PRO A 47 -2.48 9.47 -16.78
CA PRO A 47 -2.89 8.32 -16.01
C PRO A 47 -2.30 8.28 -14.59
N PHE A 48 -1.10 8.81 -14.36
CA PHE A 48 -0.51 8.87 -13.02
C PHE A 48 -1.20 9.89 -12.13
N LEU A 49 -1.46 11.08 -12.67
CA LEU A 49 -2.19 12.10 -11.94
C LEU A 49 -3.62 11.67 -11.62
N ILE A 50 -4.27 10.93 -12.54
CA ILE A 50 -5.57 10.30 -12.31
C ILE A 50 -5.54 9.38 -11.08
N ASP A 51 -4.63 8.40 -11.05
CA ASP A 51 -4.59 7.43 -9.95
C ASP A 51 -4.17 8.08 -8.62
N TYR A 52 -3.31 9.09 -8.69
CA TYR A 52 -2.91 9.89 -7.54
C TYR A 52 -4.11 10.65 -6.95
N LEU A 53 -4.84 11.39 -7.79
CA LEU A 53 -6.01 12.18 -7.39
C LEU A 53 -7.16 11.28 -6.93
N ASP A 54 -7.42 10.15 -7.59
CA ASP A 54 -8.41 9.18 -7.12
C ASP A 54 -8.05 8.63 -5.74
N GLY A 55 -6.75 8.41 -5.48
CA GLY A 55 -6.22 8.09 -4.16
C GLY A 55 -6.54 9.18 -3.14
N VAL A 56 -6.11 10.42 -3.40
CA VAL A 56 -6.26 11.57 -2.49
C VAL A 56 -7.74 11.90 -2.21
N LEU A 57 -8.60 11.82 -3.23
CA LEU A 57 -10.02 12.15 -3.11
C LEU A 57 -10.84 11.03 -2.46
N SER A 58 -10.35 9.79 -2.44
CA SER A 58 -11.02 8.68 -1.77
C SER A 58 -10.79 8.71 -0.25
N ALA A 59 -11.84 8.98 0.53
CA ALA A 59 -11.74 9.02 2.00
C ALA A 59 -11.36 7.66 2.65
N SER A 60 -11.44 6.54 1.93
CA SER A 60 -11.32 5.18 2.47
C SER A 60 -10.26 4.29 1.78
N GLY A 61 -9.64 4.73 0.68
CA GLY A 61 -8.62 3.98 -0.07
C GLY A 61 -7.23 4.63 -0.08
N ALA A 62 -7.11 5.84 0.46
CA ALA A 62 -5.95 6.72 0.30
C ALA A 62 -4.68 6.32 1.06
N GLN A 63 -4.77 5.53 2.14
CA GLN A 63 -3.64 5.39 3.07
C GLN A 63 -2.41 4.71 2.45
N LEU A 64 -2.59 3.86 1.43
CA LEU A 64 -1.49 3.11 0.82
C LEU A 64 -1.21 3.47 -0.64
N GLY A 65 -1.96 4.37 -1.27
CA GLY A 65 -1.69 4.78 -2.66
C GLY A 65 -1.60 3.63 -3.69
N MET A 66 -2.31 2.51 -3.47
CA MET A 66 -2.07 1.26 -4.20
C MET A 66 -2.33 1.34 -5.71
N LEU A 67 -3.30 2.16 -6.15
CA LEU A 67 -3.57 2.36 -7.58
C LEU A 67 -2.37 3.00 -8.28
N LEU A 68 -1.88 4.11 -7.71
CA LEU A 68 -0.69 4.78 -8.22
C LEU A 68 0.53 3.85 -8.17
N LEU A 69 0.70 3.09 -7.09
CA LEU A 69 1.80 2.16 -6.93
C LEU A 69 1.80 1.04 -7.99
N GLU A 70 0.64 0.48 -8.32
CA GLU A 70 0.53 -0.51 -9.41
C GLU A 70 0.85 0.09 -10.78
N ARG A 71 0.46 1.35 -11.02
CA ARG A 71 0.83 2.06 -12.25
C ARG A 71 2.32 2.31 -12.33
N VAL A 72 2.92 2.80 -11.25
CA VAL A 72 4.37 3.01 -11.12
C VAL A 72 5.12 1.70 -11.38
N ARG A 73 4.68 0.60 -10.74
CA ARG A 73 5.24 -0.74 -10.97
C ARG A 73 5.20 -1.14 -12.44
N THR A 74 4.05 -0.99 -13.06
CA THR A 74 3.84 -1.39 -14.47
C THR A 74 4.69 -0.55 -15.41
N ALA A 75 4.74 0.77 -15.20
CA ALA A 75 5.52 1.68 -16.01
C ALA A 75 7.04 1.48 -15.87
N ALA A 76 7.51 1.06 -14.70
CA ALA A 76 8.90 0.67 -14.44
C ALA A 76 9.23 -0.77 -14.87
N ALA A 77 8.27 -1.51 -15.45
CA ALA A 77 8.42 -2.92 -15.83
C ALA A 77 8.88 -3.84 -14.68
N LEU A 78 8.46 -3.53 -13.45
CA LEU A 78 8.81 -4.29 -12.26
C LEU A 78 7.79 -5.40 -11.99
N SER A 79 8.27 -6.55 -11.58
CA SER A 79 7.45 -7.56 -10.91
C SER A 79 6.95 -7.03 -9.55
N ALA A 80 5.91 -7.66 -9.01
CA ALA A 80 5.43 -7.32 -7.67
C ALA A 80 6.49 -7.62 -6.60
N GLU A 81 7.33 -8.63 -6.79
CA GLU A 81 8.42 -8.95 -5.87
C GLU A 81 9.55 -7.92 -5.88
N GLU A 82 9.94 -7.44 -7.06
CA GLU A 82 10.92 -6.36 -7.20
C GLU A 82 10.37 -5.08 -6.58
N MET A 83 9.10 -4.75 -6.82
CA MET A 83 8.46 -3.61 -6.16
C MET A 83 8.42 -3.76 -4.64
N ALA A 84 8.04 -4.93 -4.11
CA ALA A 84 8.08 -5.19 -2.67
C ALA A 84 9.48 -4.98 -2.08
N THR A 85 10.52 -5.35 -2.83
CA THR A 85 11.92 -5.21 -2.41
C THR A 85 12.36 -3.75 -2.42
N LEU A 86 11.99 -3.00 -3.47
CA LEU A 86 12.25 -1.55 -3.56
C LEU A 86 11.54 -0.76 -2.46
N LEU A 87 10.29 -1.11 -2.14
CA LEU A 87 9.54 -0.47 -1.05
C LEU A 87 10.23 -0.64 0.31
N VAL A 88 10.80 -1.82 0.58
CA VAL A 88 11.54 -2.06 1.84
C VAL A 88 12.94 -1.44 1.80
N ALA A 89 13.59 -1.39 0.62
CA ALA A 89 14.84 -0.67 0.42
C ALA A 89 14.66 0.84 0.65
N ASP A 90 13.52 1.40 0.28
CA ASP A 90 13.17 2.81 0.50
C ASP A 90 13.06 3.13 2.00
N VAL A 91 12.55 2.20 2.82
CA VAL A 91 12.61 2.34 4.30
C VAL A 91 14.05 2.43 4.80
N VAL A 92 14.96 1.61 4.25
CA VAL A 92 16.39 1.67 4.62
C VAL A 92 16.99 3.01 4.22
N ALA A 93 16.70 3.50 3.02
CA ALA A 93 17.20 4.77 2.52
C ALA A 93 16.71 5.94 3.38
N HIS A 94 15.42 5.95 3.72
CA HIS A 94 14.80 6.99 4.54
C HIS A 94 15.34 7.03 5.98
N GLU A 95 15.58 5.88 6.59
CA GLU A 95 15.96 5.78 8.00
C GLU A 95 17.49 5.69 8.24
N ARG A 96 18.31 5.63 7.18
CA ARG A 96 19.76 5.35 7.28
C ARG A 96 20.54 6.34 8.14
N THR A 97 20.02 7.56 8.30
CA THR A 97 20.65 8.65 9.04
C THR A 97 20.23 8.73 10.51
N GLY A 98 19.20 7.98 10.93
CA GLY A 98 18.63 8.05 12.28
C GLY A 98 19.03 6.87 13.16
N ASP A 99 19.67 7.14 14.30
CA ASP A 99 20.08 6.11 15.27
C ASP A 99 18.90 5.42 15.98
N GLU A 100 17.76 6.13 16.06
CA GLU A 100 16.51 5.68 16.67
C GLU A 100 15.85 4.48 15.95
N HIS A 101 16.13 4.31 14.65
CA HIS A 101 15.49 3.27 13.82
C HIS A 101 16.40 2.10 13.46
N ARG A 102 17.57 1.98 14.10
CA ARG A 102 18.60 0.96 13.79
C ARG A 102 18.06 -0.48 13.77
N ARG A 103 17.08 -0.80 14.61
CA ARG A 103 16.45 -2.13 14.64
C ARG A 103 15.58 -2.39 13.39
N ARG A 104 14.76 -1.42 12.99
CA ARG A 104 13.90 -1.50 11.79
C ARG A 104 14.76 -1.61 10.53
N VAL A 105 15.77 -0.75 10.39
CA VAL A 105 16.76 -0.80 9.29
C VAL A 105 17.41 -2.18 9.18
N ARG A 106 17.83 -2.78 10.30
CA ARG A 106 18.41 -4.14 10.29
C ARG A 106 17.42 -5.19 9.78
N HIS A 107 16.15 -5.10 10.15
CA HIS A 107 15.12 -6.03 9.68
C HIS A 107 14.77 -5.83 8.21
N ALA A 108 14.71 -4.58 7.75
CA ALA A 108 14.52 -4.23 6.35
C ALA A 108 15.69 -4.73 5.48
N LEU A 109 16.94 -4.53 5.91
CA LEU A 109 18.12 -5.06 5.23
C LEU A 109 18.11 -6.60 5.15
N ARG A 110 17.64 -7.30 6.20
CA ARG A 110 17.48 -8.76 6.17
C ARG A 110 16.42 -9.19 5.16
N PHE A 111 15.33 -8.44 5.03
CA PHE A 111 14.31 -8.70 4.01
C PHE A 111 14.91 -8.53 2.60
N VAL A 112 15.62 -7.43 2.34
CA VAL A 112 16.29 -7.17 1.06
C VAL A 112 17.32 -8.26 0.76
N ALA A 113 18.08 -8.71 1.76
CA ALA A 113 19.04 -9.81 1.63
C ALA A 113 18.41 -11.12 1.15
N VAL A 114 17.30 -11.50 1.78
CA VAL A 114 16.57 -12.71 1.36
C VAL A 114 15.99 -12.53 -0.05
N ALA A 115 15.42 -11.37 -0.34
CA ALA A 115 14.80 -11.09 -1.64
C ALA A 115 15.80 -11.10 -2.81
N THR A 116 17.02 -10.60 -2.58
CA THR A 116 18.07 -10.49 -3.60
C THR A 116 19.03 -11.68 -3.62
N GLY A 117 18.88 -12.63 -2.68
CA GLY A 117 19.84 -13.73 -2.50
C GLY A 117 21.25 -13.26 -2.10
N THR A 118 21.40 -12.04 -1.60
CA THR A 118 22.69 -11.42 -1.30
C THR A 118 23.00 -11.49 0.20
N PRO A 119 24.24 -11.84 0.62
CA PRO A 119 24.60 -11.85 2.03
C PRO A 119 24.40 -10.48 2.69
N LEU A 120 23.89 -10.46 3.92
CA LEU A 120 23.54 -9.21 4.62
C LEU A 120 24.70 -8.19 4.71
N ALA A 121 25.95 -8.67 4.81
CA ALA A 121 27.13 -7.82 4.90
C ALA A 121 27.45 -7.08 3.59
N ASP A 122 26.97 -7.62 2.47
CA ASP A 122 27.25 -7.15 1.12
C ASP A 122 26.03 -6.44 0.49
N ILE A 123 24.96 -6.24 1.27
CA ILE A 123 23.74 -5.59 0.78
C ILE A 123 24.00 -4.12 0.52
N ASP A 124 23.87 -3.76 -0.76
CA ASP A 124 23.50 -2.41 -1.16
C ASP A 124 22.01 -2.38 -1.52
N PRO A 125 21.16 -1.67 -0.76
CA PRO A 125 19.73 -1.61 -1.04
C PRO A 125 19.47 -1.08 -2.45
N PRO A 126 18.62 -1.75 -3.25
CA PRO A 126 18.31 -1.28 -4.60
C PRO A 126 17.61 0.07 -4.56
N ALA A 127 18.01 0.97 -5.45
CA ALA A 127 17.31 2.22 -5.71
C ALA A 127 16.19 2.00 -6.74
N PHE A 128 15.18 2.88 -6.72
CA PHE A 128 14.15 2.88 -7.74
C PHE A 128 14.79 3.21 -9.12
N PRO A 129 14.42 2.52 -10.21
CA PRO A 129 15.02 2.77 -11.51
C PRO A 129 14.67 4.15 -12.06
N ASP A 130 15.66 4.83 -12.63
CA ASP A 130 15.46 6.11 -13.32
C ASP A 130 14.39 5.99 -14.41
N GLY A 131 13.55 7.02 -14.55
CA GLY A 131 12.58 7.08 -15.65
C GLY A 131 11.30 7.85 -15.33
N PRO A 132 10.29 7.80 -16.22
CA PRO A 132 9.07 8.61 -16.06
C PRO A 132 8.24 8.19 -14.83
N ALA A 133 8.44 6.98 -14.31
CA ALA A 133 7.74 6.48 -13.12
C ALA A 133 8.42 6.87 -11.81
N GLU A 134 9.71 7.22 -11.84
CA GLU A 134 10.51 7.51 -10.65
C GLU A 134 9.93 8.67 -9.82
N PRO A 135 9.54 9.83 -10.39
CA PRO A 135 8.94 10.90 -9.59
C PRO A 135 7.64 10.45 -8.92
N TRP A 136 6.88 9.56 -9.56
CA TRP A 136 5.60 9.09 -9.03
C TRP A 136 5.76 8.06 -7.92
N PHE A 137 6.90 7.37 -7.83
CA PHE A 137 7.17 6.41 -6.75
C PHE A 137 7.18 7.08 -5.38
N GLU A 138 7.80 8.24 -5.24
CA GLU A 138 7.77 9.02 -3.98
C GLU A 138 6.34 9.42 -3.61
N ARG A 139 5.51 9.74 -4.61
CA ARG A 139 4.13 10.21 -4.42
C ARG A 139 3.14 9.12 -4.00
N THR A 140 3.57 7.86 -3.99
CA THR A 140 2.75 6.73 -3.50
C THR A 140 2.60 6.71 -1.97
N VAL A 141 3.36 7.52 -1.24
CA VAL A 141 3.27 7.66 0.22
C VAL A 141 3.07 9.13 0.59
N THR A 142 2.02 9.43 1.34
CA THR A 142 1.73 10.79 1.82
C THR A 142 2.16 11.03 3.26
N ALA A 143 2.63 9.98 3.95
CA ALA A 143 3.13 10.07 5.31
C ALA A 143 4.38 10.96 5.36
N ALA A 144 4.44 11.85 6.36
CA ALA A 144 5.55 12.77 6.53
C ALA A 144 6.51 12.37 7.68
N ASP A 145 6.04 11.56 8.62
CA ASP A 145 6.83 11.02 9.73
C ASP A 145 7.49 9.69 9.34
N GLY A 146 8.69 9.42 9.87
CA GLY A 146 9.47 8.21 9.57
C GLY A 146 8.75 6.92 9.98
N ASP A 147 8.03 6.94 11.11
CA ASP A 147 7.28 5.78 11.60
C ASP A 147 6.08 5.45 10.68
N GLU A 148 5.30 6.47 10.31
CA GLU A 148 4.16 6.33 9.41
C GLU A 148 4.62 5.99 7.98
N PHE A 149 5.72 6.58 7.52
CA PHE A 149 6.34 6.26 6.24
C PHE A 149 6.75 4.78 6.16
N ALA A 150 7.50 4.30 7.15
CA ALA A 150 7.91 2.90 7.21
C ALA A 150 6.71 1.95 7.27
N LEU A 151 5.67 2.33 8.01
CA LEU A 151 4.42 1.58 8.07
C LEU A 151 3.76 1.46 6.69
N VAL A 152 3.56 2.59 5.99
CA VAL A 152 2.93 2.60 4.66
C VAL A 152 3.75 1.77 3.68
N ARG A 153 5.08 1.95 3.63
CA ARG A 153 5.97 1.17 2.75
C ARG A 153 5.89 -0.32 3.02
N VAL A 154 5.87 -0.72 4.28
CA VAL A 154 5.78 -2.13 4.66
C VAL A 154 4.41 -2.73 4.31
N LEU A 155 3.32 -1.97 4.49
CA LEU A 155 1.99 -2.41 4.07
C LEU A 155 1.90 -2.52 2.54
N GLN A 156 2.40 -1.55 1.79
CA GLN A 156 2.50 -1.62 0.34
C GLN A 156 3.30 -2.85 -0.13
N ALA A 157 4.45 -3.13 0.50
CA ALA A 157 5.27 -4.30 0.18
C ALA A 157 4.52 -5.61 0.47
N ARG A 158 3.80 -5.67 1.58
CA ARG A 158 2.95 -6.82 1.94
C ARG A 158 1.84 -7.04 0.92
N GLU A 159 1.18 -5.97 0.47
CA GLU A 159 0.16 -6.03 -0.58
C GLU A 159 0.75 -6.53 -1.91
N MET A 160 1.98 -6.14 -2.26
CA MET A 160 2.67 -6.68 -3.45
C MET A 160 2.93 -8.19 -3.34
N LEU A 161 3.43 -8.66 -2.19
CA LEU A 161 3.67 -10.09 -1.97
C LEU A 161 2.36 -10.91 -1.99
N PHE A 162 1.25 -10.34 -1.49
CA PHE A 162 -0.05 -11.02 -1.57
C PHE A 162 -0.60 -11.12 -3.00
N THR A 163 -0.26 -10.19 -3.90
CA THR A 163 -0.56 -10.36 -5.32
C THR A 163 0.11 -11.62 -5.87
N VAL A 164 1.42 -11.77 -5.61
CA VAL A 164 2.20 -12.94 -6.07
C VAL A 164 1.63 -14.23 -5.50
N LEU A 165 1.37 -14.27 -4.19
CA LEU A 165 0.78 -15.42 -3.51
C LEU A 165 -0.57 -15.84 -4.12
N ALA A 166 -1.45 -14.88 -4.40
CA ALA A 166 -2.76 -15.17 -4.98
C ALA A 166 -2.63 -15.71 -6.42
N ASP A 167 -1.68 -15.19 -7.19
CA ASP A 167 -1.42 -15.64 -8.55
C ASP A 167 -0.80 -17.03 -8.59
N ASP A 168 0.18 -17.32 -7.74
CA ASP A 168 0.82 -18.63 -7.62
C ASP A 168 -0.18 -19.72 -7.22
N VAL A 169 -1.02 -19.47 -6.19
CA VAL A 169 -2.02 -20.45 -5.75
C VAL A 169 -3.06 -20.71 -6.84
N ARG A 170 -3.47 -19.67 -7.57
CA ARG A 170 -4.41 -19.82 -8.69
C ARG A 170 -3.77 -20.61 -9.83
N ALA A 171 -2.53 -20.29 -10.20
CA ALA A 171 -1.78 -20.98 -11.23
C ALA A 171 -1.52 -22.46 -10.85
N ALA A 172 -1.15 -22.73 -9.60
CA ALA A 172 -0.95 -24.09 -9.09
C ALA A 172 -2.23 -24.90 -9.17
N THR A 173 -3.37 -24.29 -8.82
CA THR A 173 -4.68 -24.93 -8.93
C THR A 173 -5.01 -25.31 -10.37
N LEU A 174 -4.71 -24.43 -11.33
CA LEU A 174 -4.89 -24.71 -12.76
C LEU A 174 -3.93 -25.82 -13.23
N ALA A 175 -2.65 -25.77 -12.85
CA ALA A 175 -1.67 -26.79 -13.18
C ALA A 175 -2.09 -28.19 -12.67
N VAL A 176 -2.62 -28.30 -11.45
CA VAL A 176 -3.18 -29.56 -10.93
C VAL A 176 -4.35 -30.05 -11.80
N ARG A 177 -5.28 -29.16 -12.16
CA ARG A 177 -6.44 -29.51 -13.00
C ARG A 177 -6.02 -29.99 -14.38
N ASP A 178 -4.93 -29.45 -14.91
CA ASP A 178 -4.37 -29.79 -16.22
C ASP A 178 -3.45 -31.03 -16.17
N GLY A 179 -3.28 -31.68 -15.01
CA GLY A 179 -2.42 -32.85 -14.86
C GLY A 179 -0.91 -32.53 -14.88
N ARG A 180 -0.52 -31.32 -14.48
CA ARG A 180 0.87 -30.83 -14.37
C ARG A 180 1.29 -30.68 -12.89
N PRO A 181 1.47 -31.79 -12.14
CA PRO A 181 1.72 -31.73 -10.70
C PRO A 181 3.10 -31.15 -10.34
N ASP A 182 4.11 -31.33 -11.19
CA ASP A 182 5.47 -30.82 -10.92
C ASP A 182 5.48 -29.28 -10.95
N GLU A 183 4.83 -28.68 -11.95
CA GLU A 183 4.66 -27.21 -12.03
C GLU A 183 3.83 -26.67 -10.86
N ALA A 184 2.78 -27.38 -10.45
CA ALA A 184 2.02 -27.00 -9.27
C ALA A 184 2.89 -27.02 -7.99
N ALA A 185 3.79 -28.00 -7.86
CA ALA A 185 4.70 -28.08 -6.72
C ALA A 185 5.70 -26.92 -6.69
N GLU A 186 6.24 -26.53 -7.85
CA GLU A 186 7.12 -25.36 -7.99
C GLU A 186 6.40 -24.06 -7.60
N LEU A 187 5.18 -23.86 -8.07
CA LEU A 187 4.36 -22.68 -7.74
C LEU A 187 4.01 -22.62 -6.24
N ILE A 188 3.72 -23.75 -5.60
CA ILE A 188 3.47 -23.79 -4.15
C ILE A 188 4.76 -23.56 -3.34
N ALA A 189 5.91 -24.06 -3.80
CA ALA A 189 7.20 -23.77 -3.17
C ALA A 189 7.55 -22.28 -3.26
N HIS A 190 7.27 -21.66 -4.41
CA HIS A 190 7.42 -20.22 -4.60
C HIS A 190 6.48 -19.42 -3.69
N ALA A 191 5.19 -19.77 -3.65
CA ALA A 191 4.22 -19.16 -2.74
C ALA A 191 4.65 -19.29 -1.26
N THR A 192 5.19 -20.44 -0.85
CA THR A 192 5.70 -20.61 0.52
C THR A 192 6.83 -19.62 0.83
N THR A 193 7.75 -19.43 -0.12
CA THR A 193 8.84 -18.45 0.00
C THR A 193 8.30 -17.01 0.10
N MET A 194 7.27 -16.66 -0.68
CA MET A 194 6.64 -15.33 -0.61
C MET A 194 5.90 -15.11 0.70
N PHE A 195 5.25 -16.15 1.23
CA PHE A 195 4.59 -16.08 2.52
C PHE A 195 5.60 -15.84 3.65
N ASP A 196 6.71 -16.56 3.66
CA ASP A 196 7.80 -16.35 4.62
C ASP A 196 8.33 -14.91 4.54
N ARG A 197 8.57 -14.38 3.33
CA ARG A 197 8.95 -12.97 3.13
C ARG A 197 7.89 -12.01 3.69
N ALA A 198 6.60 -12.27 3.46
CA ALA A 198 5.52 -11.44 4.00
C ALA A 198 5.50 -11.47 5.54
N THR A 199 5.83 -12.60 6.17
CA THR A 199 5.94 -12.66 7.65
C THR A 199 7.12 -11.84 8.18
N MET A 200 8.23 -11.76 7.44
CA MET A 200 9.41 -10.97 7.85
C MET A 200 9.09 -9.48 8.01
N LEU A 201 8.14 -8.96 7.21
CA LEU A 201 7.70 -7.56 7.25
C LEU A 201 7.17 -7.13 8.61
N SER A 202 6.57 -8.05 9.38
CA SER A 202 6.11 -7.80 10.75
C SER A 202 7.23 -7.40 11.72
N ARG A 203 8.49 -7.73 11.40
CA ARG A 203 9.66 -7.35 12.21
C ARG A 203 10.24 -6.00 11.81
N VAL A 204 9.86 -5.48 10.65
CA VAL A 204 10.27 -4.15 10.17
C VAL A 204 9.47 -3.10 10.94
N VAL A 205 8.17 -3.30 11.12
CA VAL A 205 7.30 -2.40 11.88
C VAL A 205 7.03 -2.95 13.28
N ALA A 206 7.29 -2.18 14.33
CA ALA A 206 6.99 -2.57 15.72
C ALA A 206 5.50 -2.36 16.04
N ILE A 207 4.60 -2.94 15.24
CA ILE A 207 3.17 -2.65 15.32
C ILE A 207 2.42 -3.88 15.81
N PRO A 208 1.75 -3.82 16.98
CA PRO A 208 0.62 -4.69 17.21
C PRO A 208 -0.42 -4.34 16.13
N LEU A 209 -0.67 -5.27 15.21
CA LEU A 209 -1.79 -5.16 14.28
C LEU A 209 -3.07 -5.21 15.12
N ALA A 210 -3.50 -4.07 15.64
CA ALA A 210 -4.82 -3.93 16.23
C ALA A 210 -5.84 -4.18 15.11
N GLY A 211 -6.82 -5.03 15.41
CA GLY A 211 -7.72 -5.62 14.43
C GLY A 211 -8.34 -4.62 13.45
N ASP A 212 -8.55 -5.12 12.23
CA ASP A 212 -9.35 -4.52 11.14
C ASP A 212 -8.61 -3.68 10.07
N VAL A 213 -7.31 -3.90 9.83
CA VAL A 213 -6.71 -3.60 8.50
C VAL A 213 -7.19 -4.66 7.51
N ARG A 214 -8.31 -4.39 6.84
CA ARG A 214 -8.86 -5.27 5.80
C ARG A 214 -8.01 -5.15 4.53
N SER A 215 -7.04 -6.04 4.37
CA SER A 215 -6.28 -6.18 3.13
C SER A 215 -7.14 -6.87 2.07
N GLU A 216 -7.51 -6.14 1.03
CA GLU A 216 -8.27 -6.70 -0.11
C GLU A 216 -7.46 -7.80 -0.82
N ARG A 217 -6.13 -7.67 -0.92
CA ARG A 217 -5.30 -8.70 -1.56
C ARG A 217 -5.12 -9.93 -0.69
N TYR A 218 -5.08 -9.78 0.63
CA TYR A 218 -5.17 -10.92 1.56
C TYR A 218 -6.50 -11.66 1.40
N GLU A 219 -7.62 -10.95 1.33
CA GLU A 219 -8.94 -11.55 1.09
C GLU A 219 -8.98 -12.33 -0.24
N ARG A 220 -8.39 -11.76 -1.31
CA ARG A 220 -8.25 -12.46 -2.60
C ARG A 220 -7.34 -13.70 -2.51
N PHE A 221 -6.24 -13.63 -1.77
CA PHE A 221 -5.37 -14.78 -1.51
C PHE A 221 -6.13 -15.87 -0.73
N ALA A 222 -6.80 -15.50 0.37
CA ALA A 222 -7.61 -16.41 1.15
C ALA A 222 -8.69 -17.07 0.27
N ALA A 223 -9.40 -16.29 -0.56
CA ALA A 223 -10.36 -16.83 -1.52
C ALA A 223 -9.72 -17.80 -2.53
N ALA A 224 -8.50 -17.52 -3.00
CA ALA A 224 -7.77 -18.41 -3.91
C ALA A 224 -7.42 -19.76 -3.27
N CYS A 225 -7.24 -19.82 -1.95
CA CYS A 225 -7.00 -21.05 -1.18
C CYS A 225 -8.24 -21.95 -1.01
N GLY A 226 -9.42 -21.56 -1.51
CA GLY A 226 -10.63 -22.39 -1.48
C GLY A 226 -11.08 -22.76 -0.06
N PRO A 227 -11.39 -24.04 0.25
CA PRO A 227 -11.82 -24.46 1.59
C PRO A 227 -10.79 -24.18 2.72
N LEU A 228 -9.50 -24.09 2.38
CA LEU A 228 -8.45 -23.68 3.32
C LEU A 228 -8.48 -22.16 3.57
N GLY A 229 -8.97 -21.40 2.60
CA GLY A 229 -9.24 -19.97 2.71
C GLY A 229 -10.20 -19.59 3.83
N THR A 230 -11.26 -20.38 4.01
CA THR A 230 -12.20 -20.20 5.14
C THR A 230 -11.48 -20.36 6.48
N ARG A 231 -10.58 -21.35 6.60
CA ARG A 231 -9.76 -21.54 7.80
C ARG A 231 -8.71 -20.45 7.98
N LEU A 232 -8.16 -19.87 6.91
CA LEU A 232 -7.25 -18.72 6.96
C LEU A 232 -7.96 -17.41 7.31
N GLY A 233 -9.22 -17.26 6.92
CA GLY A 233 -10.10 -16.16 7.32
C GLY A 233 -10.53 -16.28 8.78
N GLU A 234 -10.81 -17.50 9.25
CA GLU A 234 -11.13 -17.80 10.66
C GLU A 234 -9.89 -17.75 11.55
N ALA A 235 -8.73 -18.18 11.05
CA ALA A 235 -7.41 -18.08 11.68
C ALA A 235 -6.71 -16.76 11.34
N ARG A 236 -7.48 -15.72 10.99
CA ARG A 236 -6.95 -14.35 10.77
C ARG A 236 -5.90 -14.08 11.84
N PRO A 237 -4.67 -13.69 11.46
CA PRO A 237 -3.66 -13.35 12.43
C PRO A 237 -4.00 -11.98 13.04
N ASP A 238 -4.97 -11.97 13.94
CA ASP A 238 -4.86 -11.17 15.16
C ASP A 238 -3.72 -11.72 16.05
N THR A 239 -3.10 -12.84 15.64
CA THR A 239 -2.02 -13.54 16.32
C THR A 239 -0.94 -14.02 15.34
N LEU A 240 -0.09 -13.10 14.87
CA LEU A 240 1.35 -13.41 14.91
C LEU A 240 1.88 -12.91 16.26
N ALA A 241 1.43 -13.58 17.31
CA ALA A 241 1.89 -13.37 18.67
C ALA A 241 3.36 -13.82 18.78
N GLY A 242 4.27 -12.88 18.57
CA GLY A 242 5.23 -12.60 19.62
C GLY A 242 4.62 -11.49 20.47
N SER A 243 4.04 -11.84 21.62
CA SER A 243 3.53 -10.86 22.58
C SER A 243 4.67 -9.93 23.00
N VAL A 244 4.75 -8.75 22.40
CA VAL A 244 5.43 -7.59 22.98
C VAL A 244 4.31 -6.79 23.63
N ALA A 245 4.28 -6.79 24.96
CA ALA A 245 3.38 -5.94 25.71
C ALA A 245 3.52 -4.50 25.19
N ALA A 246 2.42 -3.89 24.78
CA ALA A 246 2.38 -2.45 24.56
C ALA A 246 2.87 -1.80 25.86
N ASP A 247 3.84 -0.90 25.75
CA ASP A 247 4.23 -0.05 26.87
C ASP A 247 2.96 0.70 27.33
N PRO A 248 2.50 0.50 28.57
CA PRO A 248 1.30 1.18 29.07
C PRO A 248 1.45 2.70 29.14
N GLU A 249 2.66 3.25 28.95
CA GLU A 249 2.90 4.69 28.82
C GLU A 249 2.89 5.18 27.36
N SER A 250 2.62 4.31 26.38
CA SER A 250 2.58 4.68 24.96
C SER A 250 1.36 5.53 24.61
N GLU A 251 1.60 6.77 24.19
CA GLU A 251 0.58 7.71 23.68
C GLU A 251 -0.16 7.21 22.43
N LEU A 252 0.29 6.11 21.82
CA LEU A 252 -0.34 5.47 20.67
C LEU A 252 -1.66 4.76 21.02
N VAL A 253 -1.83 4.28 22.26
CA VAL A 253 -3.06 3.57 22.65
C VAL A 253 -4.28 4.51 22.66
N PRO A 254 -4.22 5.71 23.28
CA PRO A 254 -5.29 6.72 23.15
C PRO A 254 -5.53 7.18 21.70
N ALA A 255 -4.48 7.28 20.88
CA ALA A 255 -4.60 7.73 19.49
C ALA A 255 -5.35 6.71 18.61
N LEU A 256 -5.12 5.42 18.82
CA LEU A 256 -5.84 4.34 18.13
C LEU A 256 -7.32 4.28 18.54
N ASP A 257 -7.63 4.50 19.82
CA ASP A 257 -9.02 4.57 20.31
C ASP A 257 -9.77 5.78 19.71
N LEU A 258 -9.10 6.92 19.54
CA LEU A 258 -9.67 8.12 18.88
C LEU A 258 -9.92 7.90 17.39
N LEU A 259 -9.03 7.21 16.69
CA LEU A 259 -9.18 6.82 15.28
C LEU A 259 -10.35 5.86 15.09
N ASP A 260 -10.49 4.88 15.97
CA ASP A 260 -11.55 3.88 15.88
C ASP A 260 -12.93 4.47 16.26
N GLU A 261 -12.95 5.42 17.20
CA GLU A 261 -14.13 6.20 17.55
C GLU A 261 -14.55 7.19 16.43
N ALA A 262 -13.58 7.80 15.74
CA ALA A 262 -13.85 8.61 14.56
C ALA A 262 -14.44 7.74 13.43
N ARG A 263 -13.87 6.55 13.18
CA ARG A 263 -14.35 5.59 12.19
C ARG A 263 -15.80 5.18 12.44
N ARG A 264 -16.16 4.82 13.69
CA ARG A 264 -17.55 4.47 14.09
C ARG A 264 -18.52 5.64 13.89
N ARG A 265 -18.12 6.85 14.29
CA ARG A 265 -18.94 8.07 14.15
C ARG A 265 -19.21 8.42 12.68
N TRP A 266 -18.26 8.16 11.78
CA TRP A 266 -18.41 8.41 10.35
C TRP A 266 -19.20 7.32 9.61
N ALA A 267 -19.01 6.04 9.98
CA ALA A 267 -19.81 4.94 9.43
C ALA A 267 -21.31 5.09 9.72
N GLY A 268 -21.67 5.54 10.94
CA GLY A 268 -23.06 5.82 11.31
C GLY A 268 -23.68 7.00 10.55
N ARG A 269 -22.89 8.01 10.19
CA ARG A 269 -23.35 9.17 9.40
C ARG A 269 -23.57 8.82 7.93
N LEU A 270 -22.64 8.08 7.33
CA LEU A 270 -22.77 7.61 5.94
C LEU A 270 -23.99 6.68 5.74
N ALA A 271 -24.27 5.81 6.71
CA ALA A 271 -25.48 4.97 6.68
C ALA A 271 -26.78 5.80 6.83
N ALA A 272 -26.75 6.85 7.66
CA ALA A 272 -27.89 7.75 7.84
C ALA A 272 -28.14 8.65 6.62
N ASP A 273 -27.09 9.07 5.92
CA ASP A 273 -27.19 9.89 4.72
C ASP A 273 -27.58 9.06 3.48
N ALA A 274 -27.12 7.80 3.39
CA ALA A 274 -27.58 6.85 2.37
C ALA A 274 -29.08 6.52 2.53
N ALA A 275 -29.59 6.49 3.76
CA ALA A 275 -31.02 6.29 4.04
C ALA A 275 -31.88 7.55 3.80
N ARG A 276 -31.26 8.72 3.60
CA ARG A 276 -31.96 10.01 3.39
C ARG A 276 -32.12 10.41 1.94
N VAL A 277 -31.58 9.68 0.97
CA VAL A 277 -31.82 9.95 -0.46
C VAL A 277 -33.29 9.59 -0.79
N PRO A 278 -34.20 10.56 -1.02
CA PRO A 278 -35.54 10.26 -1.45
C PRO A 278 -35.55 10.01 -2.97
N ALA A 279 -36.49 9.20 -3.42
CA ALA A 279 -36.76 8.86 -4.82
C ALA A 279 -37.09 10.10 -5.70
N ALA A 280 -36.09 10.90 -6.05
CA ALA A 280 -36.21 12.06 -6.93
C ALA A 280 -35.55 11.82 -8.31
N VAL A 281 -35.53 10.57 -8.78
CA VAL A 281 -35.10 10.21 -10.16
C VAL A 281 -36.11 9.26 -10.82
N ALA A 282 -37.41 9.47 -10.57
CA ALA A 282 -38.48 8.77 -11.30
C ALA A 282 -39.42 9.72 -12.07
N ALA A 283 -39.10 11.01 -12.15
CA ALA A 283 -39.86 11.97 -12.97
C ALA A 283 -38.95 13.11 -13.47
N ALA A 284 -38.09 12.82 -14.45
CA ALA A 284 -37.47 13.80 -15.34
C ALA A 284 -37.21 13.12 -16.69
#